data_AF-A0A920T5Y9-F1
#
_entry.id   AF-A0A920T5Y9-F1
#
_cell.length_a   1.000
_cell.length_b   1.000
_cell.length_c   1.000
_cell.angle_alpha   90.00
_cell.angle_beta   90.00
_cell.angle_gamma   90.00
#
_symmetry.space_group_name_H-M   'P 1'
#
loop_
_entity.id
_entity.type
_entity.pdbx_description
1 polymer ?
#
loop_
_entity_poly.entity_id
_entity_poly.type
_entity_poly.pdbx_seq_one_letter_code
_entity_poly.pdbx_strand_id
1 'polypeptide(L)'
;MGFDIDTKIHCYILREGETKAPDFIQKVFDKAIAGQWIMAEGMKVGMTAGESMEAMVKLMEDAGYLYTPFIDSHEHLLDGTRDGDEDYRIVQKALAGKGADIAGFSIDNHAIGNMNEVGPSMGSFRTDHQHLKIQNNNIFAFEYMVHMNIAERRGYPLCINISNPQIITNKGVEFIQPLNEEIILIK
;
A
#
# COMPACT_ATOMS: atom_id res chain seq x y z
N MET A 1 -26.85 -3.68 9.24
CA MET A 1 -26.20 -3.10 8.06
C MET A 1 -25.16 -2.12 8.56
N GLY A 2 -23.89 -2.42 8.31
CA GLY A 2 -22.76 -1.52 8.54
C GLY A 2 -22.03 -1.37 7.21
N PHE A 3 -21.42 -0.23 6.96
CA PHE A 3 -20.49 -0.06 5.84
C PHE A 3 -19.09 0.00 6.43
N ASP A 4 -18.20 -0.80 5.89
CA ASP A 4 -16.83 -0.91 6.38
C ASP A 4 -15.96 0.24 5.88
N ILE A 5 -14.99 0.61 6.72
CA ILE A 5 -13.95 1.59 6.44
C ILE A 5 -12.62 0.92 6.76
N ASP A 6 -11.71 0.90 5.79
CA ASP A 6 -10.31 0.57 6.04
C ASP A 6 -9.46 1.84 5.91
N THR A 7 -8.83 2.24 7.01
CA THR A 7 -7.88 3.35 7.04
C THR A 7 -6.71 3.03 7.95
N LYS A 8 -5.50 3.42 7.55
CA LYS A 8 -4.29 3.30 8.39
C LYS A 8 -3.77 4.69 8.76
N ILE A 9 -3.80 5.03 10.05
CA ILE A 9 -3.32 6.33 10.57
C ILE A 9 -1.89 6.18 11.09
N HIS A 10 -1.03 7.14 10.73
CA HIS A 10 0.38 7.15 11.12
C HIS A 10 0.60 8.13 12.26
N CYS A 11 1.07 7.63 13.40
CA CYS A 11 1.38 8.44 14.56
C CYS A 11 2.84 8.23 14.99
N TYR A 12 3.47 9.28 15.49
CA TYR A 12 4.78 9.22 16.12
C TYR A 12 4.72 9.88 17.50
N ILE A 13 5.14 9.14 18.52
CA ILE A 13 5.25 9.65 19.89
C ILE A 13 6.62 10.33 20.03
N LEU A 14 6.59 11.64 20.25
CA LEU A 14 7.80 12.45 20.42
C LEU A 14 8.52 12.04 21.71
N ARG A 15 9.83 11.82 21.61
CA ARG A 15 10.70 11.70 22.79
C ARG A 15 10.98 13.08 23.38
N GLU A 16 11.50 13.09 24.61
CA GLU A 16 11.87 14.34 25.26
C GLU A 16 12.83 15.17 24.38
N GLY A 17 12.44 16.41 24.10
CA GLY A 17 13.19 17.32 23.23
C GLY A 17 12.94 17.18 21.73
N GLU A 18 12.21 16.15 21.27
CA GLU A 18 11.84 16.02 19.86
C GLU A 18 10.69 16.96 19.49
N THR A 19 10.73 17.48 18.27
CA THR A 19 9.70 18.38 17.70
C THR A 19 9.13 17.88 16.37
N LYS A 20 9.69 16.79 15.83
CA LYS A 20 9.30 16.14 14.58
C LYS A 20 9.62 14.65 14.64
N ALA A 21 9.01 13.86 13.76
CA ALA A 21 9.43 12.48 13.54
C ALA A 21 10.88 12.43 12.99
N PRO A 22 11.66 11.36 13.26
CA PRO A 22 12.97 11.15 12.68
C PRO A 22 12.96 11.22 11.15
N ASP A 23 13.99 11.84 10.57
CA ASP A 23 14.08 12.08 9.12
C ASP A 23 14.00 10.80 8.29
N PHE A 24 14.54 9.68 8.80
CA PHE A 24 14.44 8.39 8.11
C PHE A 24 13.00 7.86 8.05
N ILE A 25 12.15 8.14 9.05
CA ILE A 25 10.73 7.75 9.03
C ILE A 25 9.98 8.63 8.05
N GLN A 26 10.18 9.95 8.15
CA GLN A 26 9.55 10.93 7.26
C GLN A 26 9.86 10.63 5.79
N LYS A 27 11.12 10.30 5.47
CA LYS A 27 11.53 9.95 4.11
C LYS A 27 10.75 8.76 3.51
N VAL A 28 10.56 7.68 4.29
CA VAL A 28 9.83 6.50 3.80
C VAL A 28 8.34 6.82 3.67
N PHE A 29 7.79 7.60 4.61
CA PHE A 29 6.41 8.06 4.55
C PHE A 29 6.16 8.95 3.32
N ASP A 30 7.03 9.92 3.04
CA ASP A 30 6.93 10.78 1.85
C ASP A 30 6.97 9.96 0.56
N LYS A 31 7.81 8.90 0.52
CA LYS A 31 7.84 7.96 -0.61
C LYS A 31 6.57 7.13 -0.73
N ALA A 32 5.93 6.78 0.38
CA ALA A 32 4.63 6.13 0.38
C ALA A 32 3.57 7.06 -0.20
N ILE A 33 3.43 8.28 0.32
CA ILE A 33 2.45 9.27 -0.15
C ILE A 33 2.64 9.60 -1.64
N ALA A 34 3.88 9.77 -2.12
CA ALA A 34 4.14 9.96 -3.54
C ALA A 34 3.64 8.78 -4.39
N GLY A 35 3.80 7.55 -3.88
CA GLY A 35 3.28 6.32 -4.52
C GLY A 35 1.76 6.32 -4.66
N GLN A 36 1.01 6.84 -3.67
CA GLN A 36 -0.45 6.97 -3.74
C GLN A 36 -0.90 7.66 -5.02
N TRP A 37 -0.30 8.81 -5.29
CA TRP A 37 -0.70 9.68 -6.40
C TRP A 37 -0.30 9.09 -7.75
N ILE A 38 0.84 8.38 -7.81
CA ILE A 38 1.25 7.65 -9.01
C ILE A 38 0.27 6.50 -9.30
N MET A 39 -0.05 5.68 -8.31
CA MET A 39 -0.95 4.54 -8.48
C MET A 39 -2.38 4.98 -8.83
N ALA A 40 -2.86 6.11 -8.29
CA ALA A 40 -4.18 6.64 -8.60
C ALA A 40 -4.42 6.84 -10.10
N GLU A 41 -3.37 7.14 -10.88
CA GLU A 41 -3.45 7.33 -12.34
C GLU A 41 -3.73 6.03 -13.10
N GLY A 42 -3.41 4.87 -12.50
CA GLY A 42 -3.59 3.53 -13.07
C GLY A 42 -5.01 2.96 -12.93
N MET A 43 -5.96 3.72 -12.38
CA MET A 43 -7.29 3.24 -12.01
C MET A 43 -8.40 4.01 -12.72
N LYS A 44 -9.19 3.32 -13.55
CA LYS A 44 -10.29 3.93 -14.32
C LYS A 44 -11.49 3.00 -14.45
N VAL A 45 -12.68 3.59 -14.51
CA VAL A 45 -13.92 2.87 -14.83
C VAL A 45 -13.78 2.14 -16.16
N GLY A 46 -14.22 0.89 -16.20
CA GLY A 46 -14.20 0.03 -17.39
C GLY A 46 -13.01 -0.93 -17.47
N MET A 47 -11.91 -0.63 -16.76
CA MET A 47 -10.81 -1.58 -16.59
C MET A 47 -11.24 -2.73 -15.70
N THR A 48 -10.69 -3.91 -15.94
CA THR A 48 -10.65 -4.98 -14.93
C THR A 48 -9.70 -4.58 -13.80
N ALA A 49 -9.89 -5.15 -12.61
CA ALA A 49 -8.96 -4.96 -11.50
C ALA A 49 -7.53 -5.41 -11.87
N GLY A 50 -7.38 -6.51 -12.62
CA GLY A 50 -6.08 -6.97 -13.13
C GLY A 50 -5.41 -5.96 -14.05
N GLU A 51 -6.13 -5.44 -15.05
CA GLU A 51 -5.62 -4.38 -15.94
C GLU A 51 -5.20 -3.13 -15.15
N SER A 52 -5.97 -2.77 -14.12
CA SER A 52 -5.65 -1.63 -13.26
C SER A 52 -4.40 -1.89 -12.41
N MET A 53 -4.27 -3.10 -11.87
CA MET A 53 -3.09 -3.52 -11.13
C MET A 53 -1.83 -3.48 -11.98
N GLU A 54 -1.87 -4.02 -13.21
CA GLU A 54 -0.76 -3.96 -14.16
C GLU A 54 -0.37 -2.52 -14.50
N ALA A 55 -1.35 -1.65 -14.71
CA ALA A 55 -1.12 -0.23 -14.98
C ALA A 55 -0.45 0.48 -13.79
N MET A 56 -0.92 0.23 -12.57
CA MET A 56 -0.32 0.78 -11.35
C MET A 56 1.13 0.31 -11.15
N VAL A 57 1.38 -0.99 -11.32
CA VAL A 57 2.72 -1.57 -11.22
C VAL A 57 3.65 -0.90 -12.21
N LYS A 58 3.23 -0.78 -13.48
CA LYS A 58 4.02 -0.12 -14.51
C LYS A 58 4.34 1.34 -14.18
N LEU A 59 3.36 2.12 -13.73
CA LEU A 59 3.55 3.53 -13.37
C LEU A 59 4.56 3.69 -12.23
N MET A 60 4.47 2.82 -11.22
CA MET A 60 5.39 2.81 -10.08
C MET A 60 6.81 2.41 -10.49
N GLU A 61 6.97 1.38 -11.34
CA GLU A 61 8.26 0.98 -11.87
C GLU A 61 8.90 2.07 -12.74
N ASP A 62 8.11 2.72 -13.61
CA ASP A 62 8.55 3.86 -14.42
C ASP A 62 8.99 5.06 -13.52
N ALA A 63 8.41 5.20 -12.33
CA ALA A 63 8.79 6.18 -11.31
C ALA A 63 9.99 5.74 -10.43
N GLY A 64 10.57 4.56 -10.69
CA GLY A 64 11.77 4.05 -10.02
C GLY A 64 11.52 3.25 -8.74
N TYR A 65 10.28 2.82 -8.49
CA TYR A 65 9.97 1.88 -7.42
C TYR A 65 10.21 0.43 -7.89
N LEU A 66 10.48 -0.48 -6.95
CA LEU A 66 10.62 -1.91 -7.22
C LEU A 66 9.37 -2.67 -6.81
N TYR A 67 8.75 -3.39 -7.74
CA TYR A 67 7.59 -4.19 -7.40
C TYR A 67 7.98 -5.40 -6.52
N THR A 68 7.32 -5.52 -5.37
CA THR A 68 7.50 -6.60 -4.40
C THR A 68 6.15 -7.23 -4.09
N PRO A 69 5.65 -8.13 -4.96
CA PRO A 69 4.32 -8.70 -4.80
C PRO A 69 4.22 -9.44 -3.47
N PHE A 70 3.38 -8.96 -2.56
CA PHE A 70 3.05 -9.72 -1.35
C PHE A 70 2.21 -10.93 -1.75
N ILE A 71 2.35 -12.01 -0.99
CA ILE A 71 1.59 -13.23 -1.17
C ILE A 71 0.48 -13.39 -0.12
N ASP A 72 0.50 -12.55 0.92
CA ASP A 72 -0.53 -12.47 1.96
C ASP A 72 -0.89 -13.84 2.52
N SER A 73 0.14 -14.58 2.91
CA SER A 73 0.01 -15.97 3.37
C SER A 73 -0.57 -16.00 4.79
N HIS A 74 -1.88 -15.77 4.91
CA HIS A 74 -2.67 -15.89 6.15
C HIS A 74 -2.71 -17.32 6.71
N GLU A 75 -2.05 -18.29 6.05
CA GLU A 75 -1.86 -19.61 6.62
C GLU A 75 -0.63 -19.62 7.53
N HIS A 76 -0.81 -20.07 8.77
CA HIS A 76 0.30 -20.64 9.52
C HIS A 76 0.95 -21.71 8.64
N LEU A 77 2.11 -21.40 8.06
CA LEU A 77 2.87 -22.37 7.30
C LEU A 77 3.16 -23.54 8.25
N LEU A 78 3.00 -24.77 7.73
CA LEU A 78 3.12 -26.01 8.50
C LEU A 78 4.50 -26.16 9.19
N ASP A 79 5.48 -25.32 8.82
CA ASP A 79 6.82 -25.24 9.39
C ASP A 79 6.96 -24.27 10.59
N GLY A 80 5.87 -23.61 11.01
CA GLY A 80 5.84 -22.70 12.15
C GLY A 80 6.33 -21.28 11.86
N THR A 81 6.60 -20.94 10.60
CA THR A 81 6.81 -19.54 10.21
C THR A 81 5.49 -18.76 10.29
N ARG A 82 5.55 -17.51 10.77
CA ARG A 82 4.36 -16.67 10.94
C ARG A 82 4.01 -15.97 9.64
N ASP A 83 2.73 -15.70 9.48
CA ASP A 83 2.21 -14.75 8.51
C ASP A 83 3.02 -13.42 8.56
N GLY A 84 3.38 -12.92 7.37
CA GLY A 84 4.27 -11.77 7.17
C GLY A 84 5.77 -12.09 7.04
N ASP A 85 6.26 -13.27 7.44
CA ASP A 85 7.69 -13.61 7.31
C ASP A 85 8.14 -13.73 5.84
N GLU A 86 7.30 -14.32 4.98
CA GLU A 86 7.60 -14.48 3.55
C GLU A 86 7.53 -13.15 2.79
N ASP A 87 6.51 -12.33 3.03
CA ASP A 87 6.44 -10.99 2.46
C ASP A 87 7.65 -10.15 2.88
N TYR A 88 8.06 -10.29 4.13
CA TYR A 88 9.29 -9.64 4.60
C TYR A 88 10.54 -10.14 3.88
N ARG A 89 10.64 -11.45 3.60
CA ARG A 89 11.73 -12.05 2.81
C ARG A 89 11.72 -11.55 1.36
N ILE A 90 10.56 -11.42 0.74
CA ILE A 90 10.41 -10.84 -0.60
C ILE A 90 10.99 -9.43 -0.63
N VAL A 91 10.61 -8.59 0.35
CA VAL A 91 11.11 -7.22 0.49
C VAL A 91 12.62 -7.19 0.71
N GLN A 92 13.14 -7.97 1.67
CA GLN A 92 14.57 -8.04 1.95
C GLN A 92 15.37 -8.46 0.72
N LYS A 93 14.90 -9.46 -0.02
CA LYS A 93 15.55 -9.96 -1.23
C LYS A 93 15.54 -8.92 -2.34
N ALA A 94 14.42 -8.23 -2.55
CA ALA A 94 14.30 -7.19 -3.58
C ALA A 94 15.19 -5.98 -3.32
N LEU A 95 15.31 -5.57 -2.04
CA LEU A 95 16.10 -4.42 -1.62
C LEU A 95 17.57 -4.76 -1.28
N ALA A 96 17.95 -6.04 -1.28
CA ALA A 96 19.32 -6.45 -1.01
C ALA A 96 20.30 -5.81 -2.01
N GLY A 97 21.33 -5.14 -1.48
CA GLY A 97 22.34 -4.46 -2.31
C GLY A 97 21.83 -3.22 -3.08
N LYS A 98 20.59 -2.78 -2.85
CA LYS A 98 20.04 -1.55 -3.43
C LYS A 98 20.40 -0.33 -2.57
N GLY A 99 20.52 0.83 -3.22
CA GLY A 99 20.77 2.10 -2.53
C GLY A 99 19.65 2.49 -1.57
N ALA A 100 19.96 3.32 -0.57
CA ALA A 100 19.00 3.76 0.46
C ALA A 100 17.90 4.70 -0.04
N ASP A 101 17.89 5.02 -1.34
CA ASP A 101 16.86 5.82 -2.01
C ASP A 101 15.90 4.97 -2.85
N ILE A 102 16.17 3.67 -3.01
CA ILE A 102 15.29 2.75 -3.73
C ILE A 102 14.17 2.30 -2.80
N ALA A 103 12.94 2.49 -3.25
CA ALA A 103 11.74 2.04 -2.57
C ALA A 103 11.17 0.81 -3.27
N GLY A 104 10.78 -0.20 -2.50
CA GLY A 104 9.92 -1.26 -2.99
C GLY A 104 8.45 -0.98 -2.64
N PHE A 105 7.52 -1.63 -3.33
CA PHE A 105 6.09 -1.46 -3.09
C PHE A 105 5.26 -2.71 -3.36
N SER A 106 4.15 -2.82 -2.63
CA SER A 106 3.17 -3.90 -2.72
C SER A 106 1.77 -3.29 -2.75
N ILE A 107 0.86 -3.87 -3.54
CA ILE A 107 -0.52 -3.38 -3.71
C ILE A 107 -1.48 -4.37 -3.06
N ASP A 108 -2.42 -3.84 -2.27
CA ASP A 108 -3.53 -4.58 -1.67
C ASP A 108 -4.84 -3.77 -1.75
N ASN A 109 -5.15 -3.17 -2.90
CA ASN A 109 -6.39 -2.44 -3.03
C ASN A 109 -7.57 -3.41 -3.03
N HIS A 110 -8.60 -3.18 -2.22
CA HIS A 110 -9.70 -4.13 -2.12
C HIS A 110 -11.05 -3.46 -1.92
N ALA A 111 -12.07 -4.02 -2.58
CA ALA A 111 -13.43 -3.51 -2.49
C ALA A 111 -13.94 -3.60 -1.05
N ILE A 112 -14.57 -2.52 -0.58
CA ILE A 112 -15.17 -2.43 0.76
C ILE A 112 -16.65 -2.08 0.65
N GLY A 113 -17.46 -2.47 1.64
CA GLY A 113 -18.91 -2.25 1.59
C GLY A 113 -19.65 -2.82 2.79
N ASN A 114 -20.87 -3.31 2.58
CA ASN A 114 -21.68 -3.96 3.62
C ASN A 114 -21.38 -5.46 3.78
N MET A 115 -20.66 -6.04 2.83
CA MET A 115 -20.07 -7.36 2.92
C MET A 115 -18.56 -7.19 2.78
N ASN A 116 -17.79 -8.16 3.25
CA ASN A 116 -16.36 -8.26 2.96
C ASN A 116 -16.11 -8.23 1.43
N GLU A 117 -14.85 -8.25 1.05
CA GLU A 117 -14.33 -8.15 -0.32
C GLU A 117 -15.13 -8.97 -1.35
N VAL A 118 -16.07 -8.32 -2.06
CA VAL A 118 -16.92 -8.94 -3.10
C VAL A 118 -16.81 -8.22 -4.45
N GLY A 119 -16.08 -7.10 -4.51
CA GLY A 119 -15.90 -6.28 -5.70
C GLY A 119 -14.53 -6.44 -6.37
N PRO A 120 -14.24 -5.62 -7.40
CA PRO A 120 -12.91 -5.55 -8.00
C PRO A 120 -11.84 -5.17 -6.97
N SER A 121 -10.81 -6.01 -6.87
CA SER A 121 -9.70 -5.85 -5.92
C SER A 121 -8.37 -6.12 -6.63
N MET A 122 -7.35 -5.33 -6.34
CA MET A 122 -6.03 -5.34 -6.96
C MET A 122 -4.97 -5.72 -5.93
N GLY A 123 -4.36 -6.88 -6.14
CA GLY A 123 -3.26 -7.37 -5.32
C GLY A 123 -2.80 -8.71 -5.89
N SER A 124 -1.52 -9.04 -5.71
CA SER A 124 -0.91 -10.26 -6.28
C SER A 124 -1.55 -11.55 -5.76
N PHE A 125 -2.15 -11.50 -4.57
CA PHE A 125 -2.86 -12.60 -3.94
C PHE A 125 -4.37 -12.57 -4.17
N ARG A 126 -4.93 -11.47 -4.71
CA ARG A 126 -6.38 -11.28 -4.94
C ARG A 126 -6.85 -11.75 -6.32
N THR A 127 -6.28 -12.85 -6.79
CA THR A 127 -6.41 -13.29 -8.19
C THR A 127 -7.85 -13.62 -8.61
N ASP A 128 -8.69 -14.01 -7.66
CA ASP A 128 -10.12 -14.27 -7.83
C ASP A 128 -10.96 -13.01 -8.03
N HIS A 129 -10.45 -11.81 -7.69
CA HIS A 129 -11.14 -10.54 -7.92
C HIS A 129 -10.64 -9.76 -9.14
N GLN A 130 -9.44 -10.08 -9.65
CA GLN A 130 -8.79 -9.31 -10.72
C GLN A 130 -9.58 -9.28 -12.03
N HIS A 131 -10.39 -10.31 -12.31
CA HIS A 131 -11.21 -10.38 -13.53
C HIS A 131 -12.45 -9.45 -13.49
N LEU A 132 -12.81 -8.91 -12.32
CA LEU A 132 -13.98 -8.06 -12.15
C LEU A 132 -13.72 -6.67 -12.71
N LYS A 133 -14.73 -6.09 -13.37
CA LYS A 133 -14.64 -4.75 -13.95
C LYS A 133 -14.94 -3.67 -12.93
N ILE A 134 -14.05 -2.68 -12.86
CA ILE A 134 -14.23 -1.44 -12.11
C ILE A 134 -15.44 -0.69 -12.69
N GLN A 135 -16.45 -0.48 -11.84
CA GLN A 135 -17.65 0.28 -12.17
C GLN A 135 -17.58 1.69 -11.57
N ASN A 136 -18.45 2.57 -12.08
CA ASN A 136 -18.72 3.83 -11.37
C ASN A 136 -19.31 3.49 -9.99
N ASN A 137 -18.87 4.20 -8.95
CA ASN A 137 -19.14 3.91 -7.54
C ASN A 137 -18.44 2.67 -6.96
N ASN A 138 -17.31 2.24 -7.54
CA ASN A 138 -16.46 1.25 -6.87
C ASN A 138 -15.80 1.90 -5.65
N ILE A 139 -16.26 1.56 -4.45
CA ILE A 139 -15.65 1.99 -3.19
C ILE A 139 -14.64 0.91 -2.77
N PHE A 140 -13.42 1.33 -2.46
CA PHE A 140 -12.32 0.43 -2.17
C PHE A 140 -11.40 1.03 -1.10
N ALA A 141 -10.71 0.17 -0.36
CA ALA A 141 -9.55 0.53 0.42
C ALA A 141 -8.38 0.74 -0.56
N PHE A 142 -7.87 1.97 -0.65
CA PHE A 142 -6.63 2.23 -1.38
C PHE A 142 -5.44 1.81 -0.53
N GLU A 143 -5.32 0.50 -0.32
CA GLU A 143 -4.30 -0.08 0.52
C GLU A 143 -3.07 -0.54 -0.27
N TYR A 144 -1.90 -0.13 0.20
CA TYR A 144 -0.61 -0.50 -0.35
C TYR A 144 0.50 -0.27 0.68
N MET A 145 1.68 -0.80 0.37
CA MET A 145 2.84 -0.75 1.23
C MET A 145 4.02 -0.18 0.45
N VAL A 146 4.80 0.69 1.07
CA VAL A 146 6.10 1.14 0.56
C VAL A 146 7.17 0.85 1.60
N HIS A 147 8.30 0.35 1.14
CA HIS A 147 9.40 -0.03 2.02
C HIS A 147 10.76 0.38 1.49
N MET A 148 11.64 0.76 2.40
CA MET A 148 12.99 1.23 2.09
C MET A 148 14.01 0.72 3.10
N ASN A 149 15.23 0.48 2.64
CA ASN A 149 16.38 0.27 3.53
C ASN A 149 16.63 1.53 4.36
N ILE A 150 16.81 1.36 5.67
CA ILE A 150 17.17 2.43 6.60
C ILE A 150 18.49 2.12 7.31
N ALA A 151 19.26 3.16 7.64
CA ALA A 151 20.58 2.99 8.26
C ALA A 151 20.49 2.47 9.70
N GLU A 152 19.41 2.85 10.38
CA GLU A 152 19.06 2.55 11.76
C GLU A 152 18.72 1.07 11.95
N ARG A 153 18.33 0.37 10.87
CA ARG A 153 17.92 -1.04 10.89
C ARG A 153 18.38 -1.78 9.63
N ARG A 154 19.70 -2.01 9.54
CA ARG A 154 20.32 -2.67 8.38
C ARG A 154 19.76 -4.09 8.16
N GLY A 155 19.41 -4.39 6.92
CA GLY A 155 18.83 -5.67 6.52
C GLY A 155 17.35 -5.81 6.88
N TYR A 156 16.74 -4.82 7.54
CA TYR A 156 15.34 -4.84 7.93
C TYR A 156 14.65 -3.55 7.46
N PRO A 157 14.19 -3.50 6.19
CA PRO A 157 13.53 -2.34 5.62
C PRO A 157 12.39 -1.82 6.50
N LEU A 158 12.25 -0.50 6.59
CA LEU A 158 11.08 0.13 7.18
C LEU A 158 9.93 0.03 6.17
N CYS A 159 8.75 -0.37 6.64
CA CYS A 159 7.54 -0.48 5.84
C CYS A 159 6.52 0.53 6.34
N ILE A 160 5.93 1.30 5.42
CA ILE A 160 4.81 2.20 5.64
C ILE A 160 3.64 1.66 4.84
N ASN A 161 2.52 1.40 5.53
CA ASN A 161 1.30 0.87 4.94
C ASN A 161 0.26 1.99 4.91
N ILE A 162 -0.14 2.40 3.72
CA ILE A 162 -1.17 3.41 3.51
C ILE A 162 -2.46 2.68 3.17
N SER A 163 -3.56 3.04 3.82
CA SER A 163 -4.91 2.67 3.39
C SER A 163 -5.84 3.84 3.65
N ASN A 164 -6.66 4.18 2.66
CA ASN A 164 -7.71 5.17 2.77
C ASN A 164 -8.91 4.71 1.92
N PRO A 165 -10.15 4.79 2.40
CA PRO A 165 -11.35 4.52 1.60
C PRO A 165 -11.49 5.55 0.49
N GLN A 166 -11.51 5.10 -0.76
CA GLN A 166 -11.71 5.96 -1.93
C GLN A 166 -12.83 5.44 -2.82
N ILE A 167 -13.25 6.27 -3.77
CA ILE A 167 -14.22 5.91 -4.80
C ILE A 167 -13.61 6.08 -6.18
N ILE A 168 -13.96 5.19 -7.12
CA ILE A 168 -13.60 5.35 -8.53
C ILE A 168 -14.80 5.86 -9.31
N THR A 169 -14.61 6.96 -10.02
CA THR A 169 -15.59 7.55 -10.93
C THR A 169 -15.05 7.67 -12.34
N ASN A 170 -15.82 8.26 -13.26
CA ASN A 170 -15.36 8.52 -14.62
C ASN A 170 -14.18 9.50 -14.70
N LYS A 171 -13.81 10.16 -13.59
CA LYS A 171 -12.64 11.03 -13.49
C LYS A 171 -11.38 10.32 -12.96
N GLY A 172 -11.49 9.06 -12.55
CA GLY A 172 -10.42 8.32 -11.86
C GLY A 172 -10.74 8.12 -10.38
N VAL A 173 -9.70 8.00 -9.55
CA VAL A 173 -9.83 7.91 -8.10
C VAL A 173 -10.21 9.28 -7.52
N GLU A 174 -11.27 9.33 -6.74
CA GLU A 174 -11.70 10.52 -6.00
C GLU A 174 -11.59 10.27 -4.49
N PHE A 175 -11.02 11.25 -3.80
CA PHE A 175 -10.75 11.13 -2.37
C PHE A 175 -11.98 11.52 -1.54
N ILE A 176 -12.53 10.58 -0.76
CA ILE A 176 -13.79 10.78 -0.01
C ILE A 176 -13.60 10.96 1.49
N GLN A 177 -12.36 10.99 1.94
CA GLN A 177 -11.95 11.30 3.30
C GLN A 177 -10.86 12.38 3.30
N PRO A 178 -10.64 13.08 4.44
CA PRO A 178 -9.47 13.93 4.59
C PRO A 178 -8.20 13.16 4.23
N LEU A 179 -7.30 13.82 3.49
CA LEU A 179 -6.03 13.24 3.11
C LEU A 179 -5.20 12.92 4.36
N ASN A 180 -4.85 11.65 4.53
CA ASN A 180 -3.98 11.18 5.60
C ASN A 180 -2.53 11.16 5.11
N GLU A 181 -2.00 12.36 4.88
CA GLU A 181 -0.69 12.62 4.26
C GLU A 181 0.32 13.22 5.24
N GLU A 182 0.05 13.08 6.54
CA GLU A 182 0.93 13.57 7.60
C GLU A 182 1.12 12.49 8.68
N ILE A 183 2.29 12.52 9.31
CA ILE A 183 2.53 11.75 10.54
C ILE A 183 2.02 12.59 11.72
N ILE A 184 1.01 12.09 12.42
CA ILE A 184 0.46 12.75 13.61
C ILE A 184 1.49 12.69 14.74
N LEU A 185 1.89 13.85 15.25
CA LEU A 185 2.83 13.95 16.37
C LEU A 185 2.09 13.94 17.71
N ILE A 186 2.39 12.96 18.55
CA ILE A 186 1.85 12.81 19.90
C ILE A 186 2.92 13.27 20.89
N LYS A 187 2.54 14.11 21.85
CA LYS A 187 3.40 14.62 22.93
C LYS A 187 3.11 13.91 24.23
#